data_AF-A0A7Y6M3Y8-F1
#
_entry.id   AF-A0A7Y6M3Y8-F1
#
_cell.length_a   1.000
_cell.length_b   1.000
_cell.length_c   1.000
_cell.angle_alpha   90.00
_cell.angle_beta   90.00
_cell.angle_gamma   90.00
#
_symmetry.space_group_name_H-M   'P 1'
#
loop_
_entity.id
_entity.type
_entity.pdbx_description
1 polymer ?
#
loop_
_entity_poly.entity_id
_entity_poly.type
_entity_poly.pdbx_seq_one_letter_code
_entity_poly.pdbx_strand_id
1 'polypeptide(L)'
;MTDVIPAEPMPGAVRTARGAMILQSGFGLFFFAMMAAAGAPMLLVALLPLLLLVVVALGGLAFRCSSRRKWVRWCAVAVEAVTVGGNIAGPVLDGEFGWRTLINLGVVLPLAVVIALLTPSAARWFDR
;
A
#
# COMPACT_ATOMS: atom_id res chain seq x y z
N MET A 1 10.66 19.30 37.16
CA MET A 1 10.58 17.90 36.69
C MET A 1 9.50 17.86 35.61
N THR A 2 9.87 17.60 34.36
CA THR A 2 8.90 17.36 33.28
C THR A 2 8.58 15.88 33.26
N ASP A 3 7.35 15.50 33.60
CA ASP A 3 6.88 14.14 33.43
C ASP A 3 6.95 13.77 31.94
N VAL A 4 7.85 12.84 31.60
CA VAL A 4 7.94 12.29 30.26
C VAL A 4 6.79 11.30 30.12
N ILE A 5 5.68 11.72 29.49
CA ILE A 5 4.56 10.83 29.20
C ILE A 5 5.04 9.81 28.14
N PRO A 6 5.08 8.51 28.43
CA PRO A 6 5.54 7.51 27.48
C PRO A 6 4.61 7.47 26.26
N ALA A 7 5.21 7.49 25.06
CA ALA A 7 4.47 7.39 23.82
C ALA A 7 3.72 6.05 23.75
N GLU A 8 2.41 6.11 23.61
CA GLU A 8 1.57 4.92 23.49
C GLU A 8 2.03 4.03 22.31
N PRO A 9 2.19 2.72 22.52
CA PRO A 9 2.69 1.82 21.49
C PRO A 9 1.70 1.68 20.33
N MET A 10 2.24 1.76 19.11
CA MET A 10 1.48 1.56 17.88
C MET A 10 0.88 0.14 17.84
N PRO A 11 -0.44 -0.02 17.58
CA PRO A 11 -1.08 -1.33 17.51
C PRO A 11 -0.45 -2.23 16.44
N GLY A 12 -0.41 -3.54 16.70
CA GLY A 12 0.19 -4.52 15.79
C GLY A 12 -0.40 -4.47 14.37
N ALA A 13 -1.71 -4.26 14.23
CA ALA A 13 -2.37 -4.14 12.92
C ALA A 13 -1.86 -2.94 12.11
N VAL A 14 -1.65 -1.78 12.75
CA VAL A 14 -1.12 -0.60 12.05
C VAL A 14 0.36 -0.79 11.74
N ARG A 15 1.11 -1.46 12.62
CA ARG A 15 2.53 -1.78 12.40
C ARG A 15 2.72 -2.74 11.21
N THR A 16 1.90 -3.78 11.12
CA THR A 16 1.90 -4.74 10.01
C THR A 16 1.49 -4.06 8.69
N ALA A 17 0.42 -3.26 8.70
CA ALA A 17 0.02 -2.44 7.56
C ALA A 17 1.15 -1.52 7.08
N ARG A 18 1.82 -0.82 8.01
CA ARG A 18 2.97 0.05 7.70
C ARG A 18 4.14 -0.75 7.11
N GLY A 19 4.47 -1.90 7.68
CA GLY A 19 5.52 -2.78 7.16
C GLY A 19 5.22 -3.27 5.75
N ALA A 20 3.99 -3.69 5.50
CA ALA A 20 3.55 -4.11 4.17
C ALA A 20 3.61 -2.97 3.15
N MET A 21 3.13 -1.76 3.49
CA MET A 21 3.25 -0.58 2.60
C MET A 21 4.71 -0.24 2.26
N ILE A 22 5.63 -0.33 3.23
CA ILE A 22 7.08 -0.12 2.99
C ILE A 22 7.62 -1.17 2.04
N LEU A 23 7.28 -2.44 2.27
CA LEU A 23 7.71 -3.55 1.43
C LEU A 23 7.18 -3.42 -0.01
N GLN A 24 5.90 -3.09 -0.18
CA GLN A 24 5.30 -2.83 -1.49
C GLN A 24 6.00 -1.67 -2.21
N SER A 25 6.27 -0.57 -1.49
CA SER A 25 6.97 0.58 -2.07
C SER A 25 8.38 0.21 -2.52
N GLY A 26 9.10 -0.59 -1.72
CA GLY A 26 10.43 -1.09 -2.06
C GLY A 26 10.43 -1.97 -3.30
N PHE A 27 9.50 -2.93 -3.39
CA PHE A 27 9.35 -3.75 -4.59
C PHE A 27 8.94 -2.92 -5.81
N GLY A 28 8.01 -1.97 -5.65
CA GLY A 28 7.58 -1.08 -6.73
C GLY A 28 8.74 -0.25 -7.28
N LEU A 29 9.58 0.34 -6.42
CA LEU A 29 10.80 1.04 -6.84
C LEU A 29 11.79 0.11 -7.54
N PHE A 30 11.97 -1.10 -7.03
CA PHE A 30 12.88 -2.09 -7.62
C PHE A 30 12.43 -2.48 -9.04
N PHE A 31 11.16 -2.84 -9.21
CA PHE A 31 10.59 -3.17 -10.53
C PHE A 31 10.62 -1.98 -11.48
N PHE A 32 10.33 -0.77 -10.99
CA PHE A 32 10.45 0.45 -11.77
C PHE A 32 11.88 0.65 -12.30
N ALA A 33 12.89 0.52 -11.44
CA ALA A 33 14.30 0.66 -11.83
C ALA A 33 14.71 -0.39 -12.86
N MET A 34 14.28 -1.64 -12.67
CA MET A 34 14.51 -2.74 -13.62
C MET A 34 13.87 -2.45 -15.00
N MET A 35 12.63 -1.97 -15.03
CA MET A 35 11.94 -1.64 -16.28
C MET A 35 12.60 -0.46 -17.00
N ALA A 36 13.02 0.56 -16.25
CA ALA A 36 13.76 1.69 -16.81
C ALA A 36 15.09 1.24 -17.43
N ALA A 37 15.82 0.34 -16.77
CA ALA A 37 17.08 -0.20 -17.26
C ALA A 37 16.90 -1.11 -18.49
N ALA A 38 15.79 -1.84 -18.57
CA ALA A 38 15.50 -2.77 -19.67
C ALA A 38 15.03 -2.09 -20.97
N GLY A 39 14.85 -0.76 -20.98
CA GLY A 39 14.36 -0.04 -22.16
C GLY A 39 12.89 -0.36 -22.45
N ALA A 40 12.03 -0.15 -21.45
CA ALA A 40 10.63 -0.53 -21.52
C ALA A 40 9.88 0.06 -22.74
N PRO A 41 8.91 -0.68 -23.31
CA PRO A 41 8.13 -0.21 -24.45
C PRO A 41 7.35 1.07 -24.13
N MET A 42 7.06 1.88 -25.15
CA MET A 42 6.50 3.24 -25.02
C MET A 42 5.21 3.32 -24.17
N LEU A 43 4.36 2.28 -24.24
CA LEU A 43 3.14 2.19 -23.43
C LEU A 43 3.43 2.02 -21.92
N LEU A 44 4.52 1.31 -21.59
CA LEU A 44 5.00 1.13 -20.23
C LEU A 44 5.63 2.43 -19.70
N VAL A 45 6.32 3.18 -20.58
CA VAL A 45 6.82 4.53 -20.28
C VAL A 45 5.67 5.50 -19.97
N ALA A 46 4.54 5.39 -20.67
CA ALA A 46 3.35 6.20 -20.40
C ALA A 46 2.70 5.88 -19.04
N LEU A 47 2.78 4.62 -18.57
CA LEU A 47 2.24 4.17 -17.29
C LEU A 47 3.22 4.36 -16.11
N LEU A 48 4.51 4.58 -16.41
CA LEU A 48 5.59 4.75 -15.43
C LEU A 48 5.30 5.85 -14.39
N PRO A 49 4.78 7.04 -14.77
CA PRO A 49 4.47 8.10 -13.80
C PRO A 49 3.37 7.70 -12.82
N LEU A 50 2.35 6.97 -13.28
CA LEU A 50 1.26 6.49 -12.43
C LEU A 50 1.79 5.45 -11.43
N LEU A 51 2.65 4.54 -11.88
CA LEU A 51 3.25 3.53 -11.02
C LEU A 51 4.16 4.17 -9.97
N LEU A 52 4.97 5.16 -10.36
CA LEU A 52 5.79 5.93 -9.43
C LEU A 52 4.92 6.72 -8.43
N LEU A 53 3.82 7.31 -8.88
CA LEU A 53 2.89 8.02 -8.00
C LEU A 53 2.33 7.11 -6.90
N VAL A 54 1.90 5.89 -7.24
CA VAL A 54 1.40 4.91 -6.25
C VAL A 54 2.49 4.55 -5.25
N VAL A 55 3.71 4.30 -5.72
CA VAL A 55 4.86 3.96 -4.87
C VAL A 55 5.22 5.10 -3.91
N VAL A 56 5.26 6.34 -4.40
CA VAL A 56 5.53 7.53 -3.58
C VAL A 56 4.38 7.76 -2.60
N ALA A 57 3.13 7.57 -3.01
CA ALA A 57 1.97 7.68 -2.14
C ALA A 57 2.01 6.66 -1.00
N LEU A 58 2.29 5.38 -1.29
CA LEU A 58 2.43 4.32 -0.29
C LEU A 58 3.58 4.60 0.68
N GLY A 59 4.74 5.00 0.17
CA GLY A 59 5.88 5.39 1.00
C GLY A 59 5.53 6.56 1.93
N GLY A 60 4.93 7.62 1.37
CA GLY A 60 4.48 8.78 2.12
C GLY A 60 3.43 8.45 3.18
N LEU A 61 2.47 7.58 2.86
CA LEU A 61 1.45 7.12 3.80
C LEU A 61 2.05 6.24 4.91
N ALA A 62 3.03 5.40 4.59
CA ALA A 62 3.74 4.60 5.59
C ALA A 62 4.49 5.47 6.61
N PHE A 63 5.07 6.59 6.18
CA PHE A 63 5.66 7.57 7.11
C PHE A 63 4.61 8.35 7.90
N ARG A 64 3.46 8.66 7.28
CA ARG A 64 2.36 9.39 7.92
C ARG A 64 1.48 8.53 8.84
N CYS A 65 1.63 7.20 8.86
CA CYS A 65 0.92 6.33 9.80
C CYS A 65 1.19 6.65 11.29
N SER A 66 2.28 7.37 11.60
CA SER A 66 2.56 7.89 12.94
C SER A 66 1.69 9.08 13.32
N SER A 67 1.11 9.80 12.35
CA SER A 67 0.38 11.05 12.56
C SER A 67 -0.98 10.85 13.23
N ARG A 68 -1.47 9.61 13.41
CA ARG A 68 -2.77 9.25 14.00
C ARG A 68 -4.01 9.89 13.36
N ARG A 69 -3.88 10.63 12.25
CA ARG A 69 -5.00 11.31 11.61
C ARG A 69 -5.91 10.35 10.84
N LYS A 70 -7.23 10.50 11.01
CA LYS A 70 -8.27 9.69 10.35
C LYS A 70 -8.18 9.66 8.83
N TRP A 71 -7.83 10.78 8.20
CA TRP A 71 -7.72 10.83 6.74
C TRP A 71 -6.56 9.98 6.20
N VAL A 72 -5.47 9.79 6.97
CA VAL A 72 -4.33 8.95 6.56
C VAL A 72 -4.77 7.50 6.40
N ARG A 73 -5.61 7.01 7.32
CA ARG A 73 -6.20 5.67 7.26
C ARG A 73 -7.00 5.48 5.97
N TRP A 74 -7.91 6.40 5.68
CA TRP A 74 -8.79 6.30 4.51
C TRP A 74 -8.04 6.48 3.20
N CYS A 75 -7.01 7.33 3.15
CA CYS A 75 -6.13 7.43 1.99
C CYS A 75 -5.37 6.12 1.74
N ALA A 76 -4.82 5.50 2.79
CA ALA A 76 -4.16 4.20 2.64
C ALA A 76 -5.14 3.11 2.17
N VAL A 77 -6.34 3.04 2.74
CA VAL A 77 -7.37 2.11 2.28
C VAL A 77 -7.75 2.36 0.83
N ALA A 78 -7.93 3.62 0.41
CA ALA A 78 -8.28 3.96 -0.97
C ALA A 78 -7.16 3.60 -1.95
N VAL A 79 -5.91 3.93 -1.64
CA VAL A 79 -4.76 3.58 -2.49
C VAL A 79 -4.64 2.06 -2.63
N GLU A 80 -4.71 1.32 -1.53
CA GLU A 80 -4.61 -0.14 -1.57
C GLU A 80 -5.78 -0.79 -2.29
N ALA A 81 -7.00 -0.27 -2.14
CA ALA A 81 -8.17 -0.73 -2.89
C ALA A 81 -8.01 -0.51 -4.40
N VAL A 82 -7.44 0.64 -4.82
CA VAL A 82 -7.10 0.89 -6.22
C VAL A 82 -6.04 -0.09 -6.71
N THR A 83 -5.01 -0.36 -5.90
CA THR A 83 -3.98 -1.36 -6.22
C THR A 83 -4.58 -2.75 -6.41
N VAL A 84 -5.45 -3.21 -5.49
CA VAL A 84 -6.18 -4.49 -5.63
C VAL A 84 -7.01 -4.50 -6.91
N GLY A 85 -7.82 -3.46 -7.13
CA GLY A 85 -8.67 -3.34 -8.30
C GLY A 85 -7.89 -3.39 -9.61
N GLY A 86 -6.76 -2.68 -9.69
CA GLY A 86 -5.88 -2.68 -10.86
C GLY A 86 -5.26 -4.05 -11.15
N ASN A 87 -4.83 -4.77 -10.11
CA ASN A 87 -4.25 -6.11 -10.25
C ASN A 87 -5.29 -7.17 -10.65
N ILE A 88 -6.57 -6.95 -10.34
CA ILE A 88 -7.67 -7.84 -10.74
C ILE A 88 -8.22 -7.48 -12.13
N ALA A 89 -8.28 -6.19 -12.47
CA ALA A 89 -8.91 -5.70 -13.69
C ALA A 89 -8.29 -6.27 -14.97
N GLY A 90 -6.96 -6.30 -15.08
CA GLY A 90 -6.27 -6.86 -16.25
C GLY A 90 -6.67 -8.32 -16.52
N PRO A 91 -6.40 -9.26 -15.60
CA PRO A 91 -6.79 -10.66 -15.76
C PRO A 91 -8.29 -10.88 -16.02
N VAL A 92 -9.17 -10.04 -15.47
CA VAL A 92 -10.60 -10.10 -15.76
C VAL A 92 -10.91 -9.72 -17.21
N LEU A 93 -10.32 -8.64 -17.71
CA LEU A 93 -10.51 -8.18 -19.09
C LEU A 93 -9.93 -9.17 -20.10
N ASP A 94 -8.82 -9.83 -19.75
CA ASP A 94 -8.15 -10.82 -20.59
C ASP A 94 -8.81 -12.22 -20.51
N GLY A 95 -9.82 -12.41 -19.66
CA GLY A 95 -10.48 -13.70 -19.45
C GLY A 95 -9.63 -14.74 -18.69
N GLU A 96 -8.52 -14.31 -18.09
CA GLU A 96 -7.56 -15.14 -17.34
C GLU A 96 -7.81 -15.11 -15.82
N PHE A 97 -8.96 -14.63 -15.38
CA PHE A 97 -9.29 -14.57 -13.97
C PHE A 97 -9.41 -15.96 -13.35
N GLY A 98 -8.53 -16.28 -12.42
CA GLY A 98 -8.53 -17.56 -11.73
C GLY A 98 -7.90 -17.50 -10.34
N TRP A 99 -7.79 -18.66 -9.70
CA TRP A 99 -7.25 -18.76 -8.33
C TRP A 99 -5.84 -18.17 -8.19
N ARG A 100 -5.02 -18.29 -9.23
CA ARG A 100 -3.66 -17.72 -9.29
C ARG A 100 -3.65 -16.20 -9.15
N THR A 101 -4.65 -15.51 -9.67
CA THR A 101 -4.79 -14.05 -9.56
C THR A 101 -5.05 -13.63 -8.12
N LEU A 102 -5.86 -14.40 -7.38
CA LEU A 102 -6.23 -14.10 -5.99
C LEU A 102 -5.09 -14.33 -4.99
N ILE A 103 -4.20 -15.29 -5.27
CA ILE A 103 -3.03 -15.58 -4.43
C ILE A 103 -1.78 -14.79 -4.86
N ASN A 104 -1.89 -13.96 -5.91
CA ASN A 104 -0.79 -13.12 -6.35
C ASN A 104 -0.43 -12.11 -5.25
N LEU A 105 0.86 -11.92 -4.98
CA LEU A 105 1.34 -10.97 -3.96
C LEU A 105 0.84 -9.53 -4.22
N GLY A 106 0.67 -9.13 -5.47
CA GLY A 106 0.10 -7.83 -5.86
C GLY A 106 -1.37 -7.65 -5.47
N VAL A 107 -2.09 -8.72 -5.13
CA VAL A 107 -3.47 -8.67 -4.59
C VAL A 107 -3.45 -8.91 -3.08
N VAL A 108 -2.70 -9.92 -2.63
CA VAL A 108 -2.68 -10.37 -1.23
C VAL A 108 -2.10 -9.31 -0.29
N LEU A 109 -0.98 -8.68 -0.65
CA LEU A 109 -0.36 -7.67 0.22
C LEU A 109 -1.26 -6.43 0.39
N PRO A 110 -1.76 -5.82 -0.70
CA PRO A 110 -2.70 -4.69 -0.60
C PRO A 110 -3.96 -5.04 0.18
N LEU A 111 -4.52 -6.22 -0.07
CA LEU A 111 -5.70 -6.69 0.65
C LEU A 111 -5.43 -6.87 2.14
N ALA A 112 -4.27 -7.41 2.51
CA ALA A 112 -3.87 -7.54 3.92
C ALA A 112 -3.74 -6.17 4.60
N VAL A 113 -3.22 -5.15 3.91
CA VAL A 113 -3.16 -3.78 4.41
C VAL A 113 -4.56 -3.23 4.65
N VAL A 114 -5.48 -3.39 3.68
CA VAL A 114 -6.88 -2.96 3.85
C VAL A 114 -7.51 -3.63 5.07
N ILE A 115 -7.42 -4.96 5.18
CA ILE A 115 -7.99 -5.71 6.31
C ILE A 115 -7.41 -5.21 7.64
N ALA A 116 -6.08 -5.06 7.71
CA ALA A 116 -5.41 -4.58 8.93
C ALA A 116 -5.88 -3.17 9.32
N LEU A 117 -6.06 -2.27 8.35
CA LEU A 117 -6.53 -0.90 8.59
C LEU A 117 -8.03 -0.81 8.89
N LEU A 118 -8.83 -1.80 8.50
CA LEU A 118 -10.25 -1.86 8.83
C LEU A 118 -10.52 -2.39 10.24
N THR A 119 -9.53 -2.96 10.92
CA THR A 119 -9.68 -3.45 12.29
C THR A 119 -10.10 -2.33 13.28
N PRO A 120 -10.89 -2.66 14.33
CA PRO A 120 -11.26 -1.68 15.36
C PRO A 120 -10.06 -1.10 16.11
N SER A 121 -8.97 -1.86 16.25
CA SER A 121 -7.73 -1.38 16.88
C SER A 121 -7.06 -0.31 16.03
N ALA A 122 -7.00 -0.48 14.71
CA ALA A 122 -6.53 0.54 13.78
C ALA A 122 -7.47 1.77 13.78
N ALA A 123 -8.79 1.55 13.82
CA ALA A 123 -9.76 2.64 13.89
C ALA A 123 -9.51 3.55 15.10
N ARG A 124 -9.36 2.96 16.30
CA ARG A 124 -9.07 3.71 17.54
C ARG A 124 -7.72 4.43 17.53
N TRP A 125 -6.74 3.93 16.78
CA TRP A 125 -5.45 4.59 16.63
C TRP A 125 -5.55 5.86 15.76
N PHE A 126 -6.39 5.82 14.72
CA PHE A 126 -6.52 6.90 13.74
C PHE A 126 -7.63 7.92 14.05
N ASP A 127 -8.41 7.73 15.12
CA ASP A 127 -9.49 8.63 15.53
C ASP A 127 -9.04 9.63 16.62
N ARG A 128 -7.73 9.82 16.77
CA ARG A 128 -7.10 10.72 17.74
C ARG A 128 -6.29 11.80 17.04
#